data_AF-A0A831NYQ4-F1
#
_entry.id   AF-A0A831NYQ4-F1
#
_cell.length_a   1.000
_cell.length_b   1.000
_cell.length_c   1.000
_cell.angle_alpha   90.00
_cell.angle_beta   90.00
_cell.angle_gamma   90.00
#
_symmetry.space_group_name_H-M   'P 1'
#
loop_
_entity.id
_entity.type
_entity.pdbx_description
1 polymer ?
#
loop_
_entity_poly.entity_id
_entity_poly.type
_entity_poly.pdbx_seq_one_letter_code
_entity_poly.pdbx_strand_id
1 'polypeptide(L)'
;MKIYNINKNRYWTHLITVFLFLFSFNSLYTRELNPKLDSFDKSHHTTLSTVDPLIYYAVHNRGNIQLAIANNGTFGSYGGIVNDVFTGEPVQSCIYPKNSNIVYLWVGALWIGAVVGRDTLVSCGTEDWYTVQEFWPAPRDSFELLSIDESSPNYSKDAYSEEDILCTYYDTVTDVNFTNIDLDGAIHKPLYLKVTQRSMAWSYEYADDFILFDLQIENIGQNKLEEVYMGIFVDGDAWHTSNQGPGGWNDDIVGFKKEFPAPEGHGFIDTVNIAYNADNDGDPSGGKWDEKSPRSVVGTRVIRTPSDSLNYSFNWWRIDYGVPSQDFGPRKIGTPDDPFRKMGERLGTPVGDKNKYYVLRHKEFDYDLLFTAVDHTTDGYLPPPPNADIYSSGFDTRYLLSFGPFNINPGEKLPVTFAVVGGEKFHQNPDDFKSHDPLNPNIFYNKLDFSSLAANSRWASWVYDNPGVDTDGDDY
;
A
#
# COMPACT_ATOMS: atom_id res chain seq x y z
N MET A 1 47.28 -87.73 4.92
CA MET A 1 46.48 -88.81 5.53
C MET A 1 45.87 -88.24 6.81
N LYS A 2 44.56 -88.45 7.03
CA LYS A 2 43.69 -87.75 8.01
C LYS A 2 44.27 -87.58 9.43
N ILE A 3 43.90 -86.49 10.12
CA ILE A 3 43.07 -86.45 11.37
C ILE A 3 42.88 -84.99 11.86
N TYR A 4 41.60 -84.62 12.07
CA TYR A 4 40.92 -83.70 13.04
C TYR A 4 41.63 -82.42 13.57
N ASN A 5 40.98 -81.27 13.85
CA ASN A 5 39.72 -80.96 14.55
C ASN A 5 39.55 -79.40 14.47
N ILE A 6 38.38 -78.74 14.48
CA ILE A 6 37.68 -78.21 15.68
C ILE A 6 36.45 -77.36 15.22
N ASN A 7 35.28 -77.65 15.83
CA ASN A 7 34.09 -76.82 16.19
C ASN A 7 33.34 -75.95 15.15
N LYS A 8 32.02 -75.65 15.28
CA LYS A 8 30.81 -76.26 15.89
C LYS A 8 29.66 -75.28 15.57
N ASN A 9 28.45 -75.81 15.32
CA ASN A 9 27.11 -75.19 15.47
C ASN A 9 26.70 -74.08 14.48
N ARG A 10 25.66 -74.31 13.64
CA ARG A 10 24.20 -74.06 13.84
C ARG A 10 23.93 -72.56 14.01
N TYR A 11 23.08 -71.90 13.21
CA TYR A 11 21.63 -72.07 13.14
C TYR A 11 21.05 -71.58 11.80
N TRP A 12 19.94 -72.19 11.41
CA TRP A 12 18.98 -71.70 10.42
C TRP A 12 18.40 -70.34 10.83
N THR A 13 18.27 -69.42 9.87
CA THR A 13 17.43 -68.22 9.98
C THR A 13 16.47 -68.17 8.79
N HIS A 14 15.18 -68.32 9.09
CA HIS A 14 14.07 -67.90 8.24
C HIS A 14 13.52 -66.56 8.75
N LEU A 15 12.99 -65.78 7.80
CA LEU A 15 12.04 -64.68 7.94
C LEU A 15 12.53 -63.38 8.60
N ILE A 16 12.95 -62.43 7.76
CA ILE A 16 12.45 -61.04 7.84
C ILE A 16 12.14 -60.58 6.41
N THR A 17 10.85 -60.43 6.12
CA THR A 17 10.34 -59.71 4.96
C THR A 17 10.71 -58.23 5.12
N VAL A 18 11.65 -57.74 4.33
CA VAL A 18 11.94 -56.31 4.24
C VAL A 18 10.87 -55.67 3.35
N PHE A 19 9.84 -55.09 3.96
CA PHE A 19 9.04 -54.06 3.32
C PHE A 19 9.93 -52.82 3.21
N LEU A 20 10.49 -52.59 2.01
CA LEU A 20 11.04 -51.29 1.64
C LEU A 20 9.88 -50.31 1.53
N PHE A 21 9.51 -49.68 2.65
CA PHE A 21 8.87 -48.38 2.61
C PHE A 21 9.92 -47.40 2.06
N LEU A 22 9.93 -47.22 0.74
CA LEU A 22 10.40 -45.99 0.15
C LEU A 22 9.47 -44.89 0.67
N PHE A 23 9.80 -44.31 1.82
CA PHE A 23 9.45 -42.91 2.06
C PHE A 23 10.25 -42.10 1.05
N SER A 24 9.73 -42.03 -0.18
CA SER A 24 9.87 -40.81 -0.95
C SER A 24 9.22 -39.73 -0.10
N PHE A 25 10.04 -39.04 0.70
CA PHE A 25 9.80 -37.65 0.99
C PHE A 25 9.72 -36.98 -0.38
N ASN A 26 8.52 -36.95 -0.95
CA ASN A 26 8.13 -35.82 -1.75
C ASN A 26 8.26 -34.65 -0.78
N SER A 27 9.41 -33.99 -0.80
CA SER A 27 9.44 -32.56 -0.56
C SER A 27 8.46 -31.98 -1.57
N LEU A 28 7.19 -31.95 -1.21
CA LEU A 28 6.31 -30.87 -1.59
C LEU A 28 7.11 -29.64 -1.18
N TYR A 29 7.86 -29.09 -2.13
CA TYR A 29 8.29 -27.72 -2.07
C TYR A 29 7.01 -26.98 -1.73
N THR A 30 6.93 -26.48 -0.50
CA THR A 30 5.99 -25.43 -0.15
C THR A 30 6.25 -24.35 -1.19
N ARG A 31 5.39 -24.29 -2.21
CA ARG A 31 5.24 -23.08 -3.01
C ARG A 31 5.10 -21.99 -1.96
N GLU A 32 6.06 -21.07 -1.90
CA GLU A 32 5.93 -19.91 -1.03
C GLU A 32 4.54 -19.36 -1.29
N LEU A 33 3.70 -19.26 -0.25
CA LEU A 33 2.31 -18.80 -0.34
C LEU A 33 2.21 -17.33 -0.75
N ASN A 34 3.30 -16.73 -1.26
CA ASN A 34 3.43 -15.34 -1.59
C ASN A 34 2.62 -15.03 -2.86
N PRO A 35 1.49 -14.30 -2.75
CA PRO A 35 0.65 -13.97 -3.88
C PRO A 35 1.34 -13.04 -4.88
N LYS A 36 2.40 -12.29 -4.50
CA LYS A 36 3.22 -11.49 -5.44
C LYS A 36 3.93 -12.37 -6.47
N LEU A 37 4.23 -13.64 -6.15
CA LEU A 37 4.85 -14.57 -7.11
C LEU A 37 3.84 -15.14 -8.12
N ASP A 38 2.57 -15.20 -7.73
CA ASP A 38 1.48 -15.75 -8.54
C ASP A 38 0.76 -14.67 -9.37
N SER A 39 0.87 -13.40 -8.98
CA SER A 39 0.24 -12.25 -9.67
C SER A 39 0.86 -11.96 -11.03
N PHE A 40 2.13 -12.27 -11.25
CA PHE A 40 2.80 -12.08 -12.56
C PHE A 40 2.26 -13.01 -13.66
N ASP A 41 1.62 -14.13 -13.30
CA ASP A 41 1.04 -15.09 -14.24
C ASP A 41 -0.47 -14.86 -14.48
N LYS A 42 -1.13 -14.02 -13.67
CA LYS A 42 -2.57 -13.77 -13.78
C LYS A 42 -2.89 -12.62 -14.72
N SER A 43 -2.69 -12.84 -16.02
CA SER A 43 -3.61 -12.22 -16.97
C SER A 43 -4.97 -12.90 -16.78
N HIS A 44 -5.93 -12.20 -16.18
CA HIS A 44 -7.29 -12.72 -16.03
C HIS A 44 -7.97 -12.83 -17.41
N HIS A 45 -7.64 -13.90 -18.14
CA HIS A 45 -8.37 -14.36 -19.31
C HIS A 45 -9.57 -15.20 -18.85
N THR A 46 -10.57 -14.56 -18.26
CA THR A 46 -11.94 -15.05 -18.35
C THR A 46 -12.50 -14.58 -19.69
N THR A 47 -13.27 -15.45 -20.37
CA THR A 47 -14.08 -15.05 -21.52
C THR A 47 -15.16 -14.09 -21.03
N LEU A 48 -14.81 -12.81 -21.03
CA LEU A 48 -15.65 -11.72 -20.56
C LEU A 48 -16.73 -11.42 -21.59
N SER A 49 -17.97 -11.40 -21.14
CA SER A 49 -19.10 -10.98 -21.96
C SER A 49 -19.13 -9.45 -22.05
N THR A 50 -19.83 -8.90 -23.05
CA THR A 50 -19.93 -7.43 -23.25
C THR A 50 -20.78 -6.69 -22.20
N VAL A 51 -21.17 -7.40 -21.13
CA VAL A 51 -21.97 -6.90 -20.00
C VAL A 51 -21.24 -7.03 -18.65
N ASP A 52 -20.06 -7.65 -18.60
CA ASP A 52 -19.28 -7.74 -17.36
C ASP A 52 -18.52 -6.43 -17.10
N PRO A 53 -18.39 -5.99 -15.83
CA PRO A 53 -17.53 -4.86 -15.49
C PRO A 53 -16.07 -5.20 -15.78
N LEU A 54 -15.32 -4.23 -16.31
CA LEU A 54 -13.92 -4.39 -16.69
C LEU A 54 -13.07 -3.31 -16.03
N ILE A 55 -11.98 -3.75 -15.41
CA ILE A 55 -10.97 -2.83 -14.87
C ILE A 55 -10.09 -2.37 -16.03
N TYR A 56 -10.04 -1.06 -16.22
CA TYR A 56 -9.15 -0.38 -17.14
C TYR A 56 -8.07 0.36 -16.36
N TYR A 57 -6.97 0.68 -17.04
CA TYR A 57 -5.88 1.47 -16.48
C TYR A 57 -5.66 2.73 -17.31
N ALA A 58 -5.56 3.87 -16.64
CA ALA A 58 -5.05 5.11 -17.22
C ALA A 58 -3.73 5.46 -16.52
N VAL A 59 -2.94 6.33 -17.13
CA VAL A 59 -1.62 6.67 -16.60
C VAL A 59 -1.47 8.16 -16.48
N HIS A 60 -1.16 8.63 -15.27
CA HIS A 60 -0.62 9.97 -15.10
C HIS A 60 0.80 10.00 -15.64
N ASN A 61 1.07 10.90 -16.58
CA ASN A 61 2.39 11.06 -17.19
C ASN A 61 2.69 12.53 -17.51
N ARG A 62 1.94 13.49 -16.94
CA ARG A 62 2.17 14.92 -17.18
C ARG A 62 3.39 15.46 -16.42
N GLY A 63 3.47 15.16 -15.12
CA GLY A 63 4.55 15.61 -14.24
C GLY A 63 5.77 14.68 -14.21
N ASN A 64 6.51 14.73 -13.11
CA ASN A 64 7.68 13.92 -12.81
C ASN A 64 7.33 12.57 -12.15
N ILE A 65 6.08 12.35 -11.73
CA ILE A 65 5.56 11.03 -11.35
C ILE A 65 4.87 10.38 -12.55
N GLN A 66 5.21 9.13 -12.85
CA GLN A 66 4.40 8.27 -13.73
C GLN A 66 3.61 7.29 -12.86
N LEU A 67 2.29 7.34 -12.89
CA LEU A 67 1.45 6.51 -12.02
C LEU A 67 0.30 5.88 -12.79
N ALA A 68 0.26 4.55 -12.80
CA ALA A 68 -0.92 3.80 -13.20
C ALA A 68 -2.07 4.02 -12.20
N ILE A 69 -3.27 4.24 -12.70
CA ILE A 69 -4.50 4.30 -11.91
C ILE A 69 -5.56 3.42 -12.55
N ALA A 70 -6.38 2.79 -11.71
CA ALA A 70 -7.42 1.87 -12.15
C ALA A 70 -8.82 2.40 -11.75
N ASN A 71 -9.84 2.05 -12.52
CA ASN A 71 -11.23 2.46 -12.30
C ASN A 71 -11.94 1.55 -11.28
N ASN A 72 -11.26 1.15 -10.21
CA ASN A 72 -11.76 0.32 -9.11
C ASN A 72 -11.18 0.75 -7.74
N GLY A 73 -10.74 2.01 -7.62
CA GLY A 73 -10.17 2.53 -6.38
C GLY A 73 -8.76 2.04 -6.07
N THR A 74 -8.05 1.45 -7.03
CA THR A 74 -6.62 1.15 -6.92
C THR A 74 -5.75 2.08 -7.78
N PHE A 75 -4.51 2.29 -7.34
CA PHE A 75 -3.44 2.91 -8.12
C PHE A 75 -2.19 2.02 -8.04
N GLY A 76 -1.30 2.10 -9.02
CA GLY A 76 -0.30 1.06 -9.29
C GLY A 76 -0.86 -0.11 -10.10
N SER A 77 -0.07 -1.16 -10.24
CA SER A 77 -0.35 -2.25 -11.20
C SER A 77 0.04 -3.64 -10.71
N TYR A 78 0.13 -3.85 -9.39
CA TYR A 78 0.57 -5.10 -8.78
C TYR A 78 1.94 -5.53 -9.33
N GLY A 79 2.85 -4.57 -9.45
CA GLY A 79 4.20 -4.75 -10.02
C GLY A 79 4.26 -5.08 -11.52
N GLY A 80 3.12 -5.28 -12.18
CA GLY A 80 3.02 -5.58 -13.61
C GLY A 80 3.13 -4.35 -14.51
N ILE A 81 3.18 -4.59 -15.82
CA ILE A 81 3.08 -3.53 -16.83
C ILE A 81 1.61 -3.43 -17.26
N VAL A 82 1.06 -2.22 -17.23
CA VAL A 82 -0.28 -1.91 -17.75
C VAL A 82 -0.17 -0.88 -18.87
N ASN A 83 -1.13 -0.93 -19.80
CA ASN A 83 -1.18 0.03 -20.91
C ASN A 83 -2.20 1.11 -20.59
N ASP A 84 -1.82 2.36 -20.80
CA ASP A 84 -2.72 3.50 -20.72
C ASP A 84 -3.85 3.38 -21.76
N VAL A 85 -5.11 3.51 -21.34
CA VAL A 85 -6.27 3.48 -22.26
C VAL A 85 -6.25 4.60 -23.29
N PHE A 86 -5.62 5.74 -23.00
CA PHE A 86 -5.61 6.89 -23.91
C PHE A 86 -4.51 6.81 -24.97
N THR A 87 -3.29 6.46 -24.56
CA THR A 87 -2.11 6.46 -25.43
C THR A 87 -1.67 5.06 -25.87
N GLY A 88 -2.02 4.01 -25.12
CA GLY A 88 -1.50 2.66 -25.29
C GLY A 88 -0.07 2.46 -24.78
N GLU A 89 0.56 3.50 -24.22
CA GLU A 89 1.92 3.42 -23.69
C GLU A 89 1.97 2.54 -22.44
N PRO A 90 2.99 1.67 -22.31
CA PRO A 90 3.16 0.84 -21.14
C PRO A 90 3.77 1.64 -19.99
N VAL A 91 3.22 1.47 -18.78
CA VAL A 91 3.85 1.96 -17.55
C VAL A 91 3.91 0.83 -16.51
N GLN A 92 4.93 0.89 -15.67
CA GLN A 92 5.04 0.01 -14.52
C GLN A 92 4.64 0.75 -13.25
N SER A 93 3.51 0.38 -12.68
CA SER A 93 2.98 0.84 -11.40
C SER A 93 3.21 2.33 -11.13
N CYS A 94 4.20 2.70 -10.30
CA CYS A 94 4.61 4.08 -10.05
C CYS A 94 6.11 4.24 -10.33
N ILE A 95 6.50 4.96 -11.38
CA ILE A 95 7.91 5.30 -11.68
C ILE A 95 8.19 6.72 -11.21
N TYR A 96 9.26 6.88 -10.40
CA TYR A 96 9.70 8.17 -9.89
C TYR A 96 11.22 8.23 -9.69
N PRO A 97 11.94 9.27 -10.13
CA PRO A 97 11.51 10.29 -11.09
C PRO A 97 11.11 9.65 -12.42
N LYS A 98 10.33 10.37 -13.22
CA LYS A 98 9.84 9.90 -14.51
C LYS A 98 10.98 9.45 -15.42
N ASN A 99 10.79 8.34 -16.12
CA ASN A 99 11.77 7.68 -16.99
C ASN A 99 13.02 7.10 -16.28
N SER A 100 13.06 7.04 -14.95
CA SER A 100 14.19 6.47 -14.21
C SER A 100 14.26 4.94 -14.27
N ASN A 101 13.16 4.28 -14.63
CA ASN A 101 12.97 2.83 -14.43
C ASN A 101 13.08 2.40 -12.95
N ILE A 102 12.90 3.33 -12.00
CA ILE A 102 12.76 3.01 -10.59
C ILE A 102 11.28 3.04 -10.23
N VAL A 103 10.77 1.89 -9.82
CA VAL A 103 9.42 1.67 -9.31
C VAL A 103 9.39 1.97 -7.82
N TYR A 104 8.31 2.56 -7.31
CA TYR A 104 8.09 2.85 -5.87
C TYR A 104 6.78 2.29 -5.30
N LEU A 105 6.05 1.51 -6.09
CA LEU A 105 4.72 1.04 -5.71
C LEU A 105 4.47 -0.34 -6.30
N TRP A 106 3.98 -1.27 -5.48
CA TRP A 106 3.29 -2.46 -5.97
C TRP A 106 1.85 -2.11 -6.34
N VAL A 107 1.07 -1.71 -5.34
CA VAL A 107 -0.32 -1.24 -5.47
C VAL A 107 -0.69 -0.37 -4.26
N GLY A 108 -1.54 0.62 -4.48
CA GLY A 108 -2.27 1.32 -3.43
C GLY A 108 -3.78 1.24 -3.68
N ALA A 109 -4.58 1.40 -2.63
CA ALA A 109 -6.02 1.28 -2.72
C ALA A 109 -6.78 2.12 -1.69
N LEU A 110 -7.98 2.53 -2.10
CA LEU A 110 -8.97 3.14 -1.21
C LEU A 110 -9.66 2.06 -0.37
N TRP A 111 -9.68 2.25 0.95
CA TRP A 111 -10.46 1.49 1.90
C TRP A 111 -11.51 2.40 2.53
N ILE A 112 -12.76 1.96 2.56
CA ILE A 112 -13.86 2.68 3.23
C ILE A 112 -14.53 1.74 4.20
N GLY A 113 -14.47 2.08 5.48
CA GLY A 113 -15.08 1.30 6.55
C GLY A 113 -16.21 2.06 7.23
N ALA A 114 -17.29 1.37 7.60
CA ALA A 114 -18.42 2.00 8.31
C ALA A 114 -19.11 1.03 9.27
N VAL A 115 -19.81 1.59 10.24
CA VAL A 115 -20.82 0.90 11.04
C VAL A 115 -22.16 0.97 10.30
N VAL A 116 -22.72 -0.20 9.99
CA VAL A 116 -24.05 -0.35 9.39
C VAL A 116 -24.93 -1.16 10.33
N GLY A 117 -25.74 -0.47 11.12
CA GLY A 117 -26.56 -1.09 12.15
C GLY A 117 -25.72 -1.66 13.30
N ARG A 118 -25.39 -2.96 13.24
CA ARG A 118 -24.52 -3.64 14.22
C ARG A 118 -23.27 -4.27 13.60
N ASP A 119 -23.18 -4.23 12.27
CA ASP A 119 -22.04 -4.76 11.54
C ASP A 119 -21.01 -3.64 11.32
N THR A 120 -19.74 -4.00 11.38
CA THR A 120 -18.62 -3.18 10.90
C THR A 120 -18.18 -3.77 9.57
N LEU A 121 -18.34 -3.02 8.49
CA LEU A 121 -18.05 -3.46 7.12
C LEU A 121 -16.93 -2.60 6.53
N VAL A 122 -16.16 -3.17 5.61
CA VAL A 122 -15.14 -2.45 4.85
C VAL A 122 -15.27 -2.84 3.39
N SER A 123 -15.28 -1.84 2.51
CA SER A 123 -15.14 -2.02 1.08
C SER A 123 -13.77 -1.51 0.65
N CYS A 124 -13.01 -2.32 -0.07
CA CYS A 124 -11.64 -2.01 -0.50
C CYS A 124 -11.41 -2.25 -2.00
N GLY A 125 -10.55 -1.41 -2.59
CA GLY A 125 -10.10 -1.63 -3.97
C GLY A 125 -9.21 -2.86 -4.11
N THR A 126 -8.40 -3.11 -3.09
CA THR A 126 -7.60 -4.34 -2.91
C THR A 126 -7.18 -4.47 -1.45
N GLU A 127 -6.61 -5.62 -1.08
CA GLU A 127 -6.05 -5.87 0.24
C GLU A 127 -4.71 -6.63 0.13
N ASP A 128 -4.06 -6.87 1.27
CA ASP A 128 -2.68 -7.35 1.36
C ASP A 128 -2.44 -8.75 0.75
N TRP A 129 -3.48 -9.58 0.61
CA TRP A 129 -3.40 -10.85 -0.11
C TRP A 129 -3.78 -10.75 -1.59
N TYR A 130 -4.22 -9.57 -2.03
CA TYR A 130 -4.67 -9.27 -3.40
C TYR A 130 -5.73 -10.25 -3.91
N THR A 131 -6.57 -10.74 -3.01
CA THR A 131 -7.62 -11.72 -3.32
C THR A 131 -8.98 -11.07 -3.49
N VAL A 132 -9.25 -10.01 -2.74
CA VAL A 132 -10.55 -9.34 -2.68
C VAL A 132 -10.47 -7.99 -3.39
N GLN A 133 -11.48 -7.69 -4.20
CA GLN A 133 -11.68 -6.41 -4.89
C GLN A 133 -13.18 -6.09 -4.89
N GLU A 134 -13.58 -5.00 -4.24
CA GLU A 134 -14.99 -4.77 -3.90
C GLU A 134 -15.58 -3.55 -4.62
N PHE A 135 -14.72 -2.63 -5.05
CA PHE A 135 -15.10 -1.58 -5.98
C PHE A 135 -15.00 -2.06 -7.43
N TRP A 136 -16.02 -1.78 -8.22
CA TRP A 136 -16.07 -2.13 -9.64
C TRP A 136 -16.67 -0.99 -10.46
N PRO A 137 -16.16 -0.71 -11.68
CA PRO A 137 -16.81 0.22 -12.59
C PRO A 137 -18.15 -0.34 -13.07
N ALA A 138 -19.05 0.51 -13.55
CA ALA A 138 -20.22 0.00 -14.24
C ALA A 138 -19.81 -0.67 -15.58
N PRO A 139 -20.61 -1.59 -16.13
CA PRO A 139 -20.30 -2.21 -17.41
C PRO A 139 -20.05 -1.16 -18.50
N ARG A 140 -18.87 -1.23 -19.14
CA ARG A 140 -18.38 -0.32 -20.19
C ARG A 140 -17.96 1.07 -19.74
N ASP A 141 -18.02 1.38 -18.44
CA ASP A 141 -17.42 2.60 -17.92
C ASP A 141 -15.88 2.49 -17.97
N SER A 142 -15.24 3.59 -18.34
CA SER A 142 -13.79 3.72 -18.41
C SER A 142 -13.41 5.12 -17.92
N PHE A 143 -12.33 5.68 -18.43
CA PHE A 143 -11.82 6.99 -18.06
C PHE A 143 -12.24 8.10 -19.03
N GLU A 144 -12.29 9.31 -18.51
CA GLU A 144 -12.33 10.56 -19.27
C GLU A 144 -11.05 11.36 -18.97
N LEU A 145 -10.49 11.99 -20.00
CA LEU A 145 -9.30 12.83 -19.90
C LEU A 145 -9.68 14.27 -20.24
N LEU A 146 -9.39 15.20 -19.33
CA LEU A 146 -9.60 16.64 -19.52
C LEU A 146 -8.29 17.41 -19.30
N SER A 147 -8.22 18.62 -19.84
CA SER A 147 -7.05 19.50 -19.69
C SER A 147 -7.45 20.97 -19.66
N ILE A 148 -6.74 21.78 -18.86
CA ILE A 148 -6.86 23.25 -18.88
C ILE A 148 -6.21 23.89 -20.10
N ASP A 149 -5.35 23.16 -20.82
CA ASP A 149 -4.64 23.68 -22.00
C ASP A 149 -5.60 23.85 -23.18
N GLU A 150 -5.90 25.10 -23.56
CA GLU A 150 -6.79 25.46 -24.68
C GLU A 150 -6.35 24.88 -26.03
N SER A 151 -5.08 24.47 -26.16
CA SER A 151 -4.55 23.83 -27.36
C SER A 151 -4.72 22.30 -27.37
N SER A 152 -5.06 21.70 -26.22
CA SER A 152 -5.27 20.27 -26.08
C SER A 152 -6.56 19.82 -26.78
N PRO A 153 -6.59 18.66 -27.45
CA PRO A 153 -7.84 18.07 -27.93
C PRO A 153 -8.80 17.70 -26.80
N ASN A 154 -8.30 17.60 -25.56
CA ASN A 154 -9.06 17.31 -24.35
C ASN A 154 -9.36 18.59 -23.53
N TYR A 155 -9.22 19.77 -24.14
CA TYR A 155 -9.54 21.02 -23.46
C TYR A 155 -10.98 21.01 -22.92
N SER A 156 -11.15 21.33 -21.65
CA SER A 156 -12.45 21.51 -21.02
C SER A 156 -12.43 22.64 -20.01
N LYS A 157 -13.53 23.39 -19.92
CA LYS A 157 -13.73 24.39 -18.87
C LYS A 157 -13.95 23.77 -17.50
N ASP A 158 -14.24 22.47 -17.45
CA ASP A 158 -14.45 21.71 -16.21
C ASP A 158 -13.14 21.04 -15.73
N ALA A 159 -12.03 21.22 -16.45
CA ALA A 159 -10.71 20.73 -16.07
C ALA A 159 -10.05 21.64 -15.03
N TYR A 160 -9.33 21.06 -14.06
CA TYR A 160 -8.63 21.80 -13.00
C TYR A 160 -7.10 21.73 -13.12
N SER A 161 -6.56 20.79 -13.90
CA SER A 161 -5.13 20.62 -14.12
C SER A 161 -4.77 20.43 -15.59
N GLU A 162 -3.47 20.32 -15.87
CA GLU A 162 -3.02 20.02 -17.23
C GLU A 162 -3.38 18.60 -17.67
N GLU A 163 -3.63 17.69 -16.72
CA GLU A 163 -4.04 16.31 -16.93
C GLU A 163 -5.02 15.88 -15.82
N ASP A 164 -6.32 16.04 -16.09
CA ASP A 164 -7.39 15.49 -15.26
C ASP A 164 -7.81 14.14 -15.80
N ILE A 165 -7.67 13.08 -15.01
CA ILE A 165 -8.18 11.75 -15.34
C ILE A 165 -9.36 11.44 -14.43
N LEU A 166 -10.53 11.21 -15.02
CA LEU A 166 -11.79 10.99 -14.29
C LEU A 166 -12.26 9.55 -14.47
N CYS A 167 -12.77 8.95 -13.39
CA CYS A 167 -13.48 7.67 -13.44
C CYS A 167 -14.56 7.59 -12.35
N THR A 168 -15.38 6.54 -12.43
CA THR A 168 -16.39 6.24 -11.41
C THR A 168 -16.45 4.74 -11.16
N TYR A 169 -16.56 4.36 -9.90
CA TYR A 169 -16.67 2.97 -9.46
C TYR A 169 -17.61 2.82 -8.27
N TYR A 170 -18.06 1.60 -8.06
CA TYR A 170 -19.18 1.27 -7.19
C TYR A 170 -18.88 0.07 -6.31
N ASP A 171 -19.29 0.16 -5.07
CA ASP A 171 -19.33 -0.94 -4.11
C ASP A 171 -20.75 -1.53 -4.09
N THR A 172 -21.09 -2.26 -5.15
CA THR A 172 -22.44 -2.84 -5.33
C THR A 172 -22.43 -4.27 -5.84
N VAL A 173 -21.29 -4.75 -6.31
CA VAL A 173 -21.15 -6.09 -6.87
C VAL A 173 -21.08 -7.09 -5.72
N THR A 174 -21.93 -8.11 -5.73
CA THR A 174 -21.94 -9.16 -4.69
C THR A 174 -21.64 -10.55 -5.25
N ASP A 175 -21.37 -10.66 -6.55
CA ASP A 175 -20.99 -11.92 -7.17
C ASP A 175 -19.54 -12.24 -6.76
N VAL A 176 -19.37 -13.41 -6.13
CA VAL A 176 -18.08 -13.91 -5.64
C VAL A 176 -17.09 -14.22 -6.76
N ASN A 177 -17.54 -14.32 -8.02
CA ASN A 177 -16.63 -14.42 -9.16
C ASN A 177 -15.86 -13.13 -9.42
N PHE A 178 -16.37 -11.99 -8.93
CA PHE A 178 -15.71 -10.69 -9.02
C PHE A 178 -15.08 -10.31 -7.67
N THR A 179 -15.86 -10.40 -6.59
CA THR A 179 -15.43 -9.94 -5.26
C THR A 179 -14.59 -10.95 -4.47
N ASN A 180 -14.61 -12.23 -4.89
CA ASN A 180 -13.97 -13.33 -4.20
C ASN A 180 -14.50 -13.56 -2.77
N ILE A 181 -13.84 -14.43 -2.01
CA ILE A 181 -14.12 -14.72 -0.59
C ILE A 181 -12.89 -14.28 0.21
N ASP A 182 -13.10 -13.46 1.25
CA ASP A 182 -12.02 -13.03 2.15
C ASP A 182 -11.44 -14.25 2.90
N LEU A 183 -10.23 -14.14 3.42
CA LEU A 183 -9.51 -15.23 4.07
C LEU A 183 -10.17 -15.68 5.39
N ASP A 184 -11.00 -14.85 6.01
CA ASP A 184 -11.85 -15.26 7.13
C ASP A 184 -13.12 -16.02 6.70
N GLY A 185 -13.31 -16.22 5.40
CA GLY A 185 -14.45 -16.88 4.78
C GLY A 185 -15.66 -15.98 4.57
N ALA A 186 -15.56 -14.68 4.84
CA ALA A 186 -16.63 -13.74 4.60
C ALA A 186 -16.86 -13.52 3.10
N ILE A 187 -18.14 -13.43 2.73
CA ILE A 187 -18.55 -12.93 1.42
C ILE A 187 -18.77 -11.42 1.53
N HIS A 188 -18.46 -10.71 0.45
CA HIS A 188 -18.59 -9.26 0.39
C HIS A 188 -20.02 -8.79 0.74
N LYS A 189 -20.11 -7.78 1.60
CA LYS A 189 -21.35 -7.08 1.95
C LYS A 189 -21.18 -5.59 1.60
N PRO A 190 -21.83 -5.10 0.55
CA PRO A 190 -21.62 -3.73 0.10
C PRO A 190 -22.13 -2.71 1.12
N LEU A 191 -21.35 -1.65 1.31
CA LEU A 191 -21.75 -0.37 1.87
C LEU A 191 -22.65 0.44 0.92
N TYR A 192 -22.74 0.04 -0.36
CA TYR A 192 -23.49 0.73 -1.41
C TYR A 192 -22.95 2.14 -1.65
N LEU A 193 -21.68 2.20 -1.99
CA LEU A 193 -20.98 3.45 -2.30
C LEU A 193 -20.85 3.64 -3.81
N LYS A 194 -20.94 4.89 -4.23
CA LYS A 194 -20.45 5.37 -5.53
C LYS A 194 -19.29 6.32 -5.25
N VAL A 195 -18.15 6.06 -5.88
CA VAL A 195 -16.99 6.95 -5.82
C VAL A 195 -16.78 7.54 -7.20
N THR A 196 -16.84 8.87 -7.28
CA THR A 196 -16.38 9.61 -8.44
C THR A 196 -14.99 10.14 -8.12
N GLN A 197 -14.02 9.79 -8.96
CA GLN A 197 -12.62 10.14 -8.79
C GLN A 197 -12.20 11.08 -9.92
N ARG A 198 -11.51 12.16 -9.56
CA ARG A 198 -10.68 12.96 -10.45
C ARG A 198 -9.27 12.95 -9.92
N SER A 199 -8.31 12.51 -10.72
CA SER A 199 -6.90 12.64 -10.39
C SER A 199 -6.22 13.67 -11.31
N MET A 200 -5.29 14.45 -10.76
CA MET A 200 -4.80 15.69 -11.36
C MET A 200 -3.27 15.75 -11.31
N ALA A 201 -2.67 16.21 -12.40
CA ALA A 201 -1.23 16.39 -12.51
C ALA A 201 -0.86 17.66 -13.30
N TRP A 202 0.31 18.23 -12.97
CA TRP A 202 0.88 19.41 -13.61
C TRP A 202 2.33 19.14 -14.03
N SER A 203 2.85 19.95 -14.93
CA SER A 203 4.25 19.94 -15.39
C SER A 203 5.08 21.11 -14.86
N TYR A 204 4.51 21.96 -14.00
CA TYR A 204 5.23 23.06 -13.38
C TYR A 204 6.18 22.51 -12.30
N GLU A 205 7.40 23.04 -12.22
CA GLU A 205 8.46 22.57 -11.29
C GLU A 205 8.06 22.54 -9.80
N TYR A 206 7.05 23.32 -9.39
CA TYR A 206 6.55 23.30 -8.02
C TYR A 206 5.42 22.28 -7.79
N ALA A 207 4.95 21.61 -8.84
CA ALA A 207 3.75 20.77 -8.85
C ALA A 207 3.85 19.50 -9.70
N ASP A 208 5.04 19.15 -10.18
CA ASP A 208 5.28 17.97 -11.02
C ASP A 208 5.62 16.70 -10.21
N ASP A 209 5.97 16.85 -8.93
CA ASP A 209 6.31 15.77 -8.00
C ASP A 209 5.12 15.28 -7.15
N PHE A 210 3.88 15.55 -7.54
CA PHE A 210 2.70 14.95 -6.91
C PHE A 210 1.54 14.76 -7.87
N ILE A 211 0.65 13.83 -7.51
CA ILE A 211 -0.64 13.61 -8.15
C ILE A 211 -1.71 13.75 -7.08
N LEU A 212 -2.69 14.61 -7.31
CA LEU A 212 -3.85 14.76 -6.42
C LEU A 212 -4.95 13.81 -6.85
N PHE A 213 -5.65 13.21 -5.88
CA PHE A 213 -6.86 12.43 -6.05
C PHE A 213 -7.99 13.12 -5.30
N ASP A 214 -8.90 13.75 -6.03
CA ASP A 214 -10.13 14.33 -5.50
C ASP A 214 -11.29 13.36 -5.69
N LEU A 215 -11.85 12.93 -4.56
CA LEU A 215 -12.88 11.91 -4.48
C LEU A 215 -14.18 12.53 -3.99
N GLN A 216 -15.28 12.13 -4.62
CA GLN A 216 -16.62 12.36 -4.11
C GLN A 216 -17.26 11.01 -3.80
N ILE A 217 -17.54 10.79 -2.51
CA ILE A 217 -17.96 9.50 -2.00
C ILE A 217 -19.42 9.60 -1.60
N GLU A 218 -20.27 8.95 -2.39
CA GLU A 218 -21.71 9.03 -2.30
C GLU A 218 -22.28 7.74 -1.70
N ASN A 219 -23.10 7.87 -0.66
CA ASN A 219 -23.90 6.75 -0.17
C ASN A 219 -25.14 6.61 -1.06
N ILE A 220 -25.12 5.64 -1.98
CA ILE A 220 -26.25 5.32 -2.87
C ILE A 220 -27.17 4.24 -2.28
N GLY A 221 -26.86 3.76 -1.07
CA GLY A 221 -27.66 2.82 -0.31
C GLY A 221 -28.90 3.45 0.35
N GLN A 222 -29.58 2.65 1.14
CA GLN A 222 -30.77 3.08 1.91
C GLN A 222 -30.48 3.31 3.39
N ASN A 223 -29.34 2.82 3.88
CA ASN A 223 -28.94 2.92 5.27
C ASN A 223 -27.96 4.09 5.43
N LYS A 224 -28.07 4.80 6.55
CA LYS A 224 -27.01 5.72 6.98
C LYS A 224 -25.75 4.92 7.28
N LEU A 225 -24.61 5.43 6.83
CA LEU A 225 -23.29 4.93 7.21
C LEU A 225 -22.78 5.74 8.41
N GLU A 226 -22.53 5.06 9.51
CA GLU A 226 -22.07 5.67 10.76
C GLU A 226 -20.60 5.38 11.02
N GLU A 227 -19.90 6.31 11.69
CA GLU A 227 -18.48 6.18 12.00
C GLU A 227 -17.65 5.73 10.79
N VAL A 228 -17.82 6.44 9.67
CA VAL A 228 -17.12 6.16 8.42
C VAL A 228 -15.66 6.56 8.55
N TYR A 229 -14.75 5.63 8.30
CA TYR A 229 -13.32 5.87 8.23
C TYR A 229 -12.81 5.54 6.85
N MET A 230 -11.86 6.34 6.39
CA MET A 230 -11.19 6.16 5.11
C MET A 230 -9.76 5.73 5.36
N GLY A 231 -9.23 4.90 4.47
CA GLY A 231 -7.85 4.45 4.50
C GLY A 231 -7.23 4.50 3.12
N ILE A 232 -5.99 4.96 3.06
CA ILE A 232 -5.13 4.84 1.89
C ILE A 232 -4.16 3.70 2.19
N PHE A 233 -4.49 2.51 1.66
CA PHE A 233 -3.63 1.33 1.74
C PHE A 233 -2.53 1.45 0.70
N VAL A 234 -1.28 1.20 1.07
CA VAL A 234 -0.14 1.24 0.16
C VAL A 234 0.77 0.06 0.45
N ASP A 235 1.02 -0.72 -0.59
CA ASP A 235 2.08 -1.70 -0.68
C ASP A 235 3.16 -1.13 -1.58
N GLY A 236 4.22 -0.62 -0.93
CA GLY A 236 5.25 0.16 -1.55
C GLY A 236 6.49 -0.68 -1.81
N ASP A 237 6.92 -0.73 -3.07
CA ASP A 237 8.07 -1.52 -3.50
C ASP A 237 9.04 -0.57 -4.23
N ALA A 238 10.24 -0.35 -3.70
CA ALA A 238 11.24 0.55 -4.28
C ALA A 238 12.36 -0.23 -4.99
N TRP A 239 12.34 -0.27 -6.32
CA TRP A 239 13.31 -1.08 -7.08
C TRP A 239 13.50 -0.63 -8.52
N HIS A 240 14.65 -0.94 -9.10
CA HIS A 240 14.86 -0.78 -10.54
C HIS A 240 14.24 -1.92 -11.34
N THR A 241 13.56 -1.64 -12.47
CA THR A 241 12.82 -2.63 -13.29
C THR A 241 13.61 -3.87 -13.72
N SER A 242 14.96 -3.83 -13.69
CA SER A 242 15.81 -5.00 -13.94
C SER A 242 15.90 -5.99 -12.77
N ASN A 243 15.45 -5.62 -11.57
CA ASN A 243 15.47 -6.43 -10.35
C ASN A 243 14.06 -6.92 -9.98
N GLN A 244 13.30 -7.36 -10.98
CA GLN A 244 11.94 -7.85 -10.78
C GLN A 244 11.96 -9.19 -10.04
N GLY A 245 11.77 -9.13 -8.72
CA GLY A 245 11.76 -10.29 -7.86
C GLY A 245 11.87 -9.91 -6.38
N PRO A 246 11.80 -10.90 -5.47
CA PRO A 246 11.94 -10.68 -4.03
C PRO A 246 13.20 -9.94 -3.62
N GLY A 247 14.26 -9.94 -4.45
CA GLY A 247 15.47 -9.19 -4.17
C GLY A 247 15.39 -7.69 -4.47
N GLY A 248 14.26 -7.17 -4.96
CA GLY A 248 14.05 -5.73 -5.13
C GLY A 248 12.99 -5.12 -4.21
N TRP A 249 12.10 -5.91 -3.60
CA TRP A 249 11.03 -5.39 -2.75
C TRP A 249 11.04 -5.94 -1.32
N ASN A 250 12.10 -6.67 -0.93
CA ASN A 250 12.19 -7.24 0.43
C ASN A 250 13.10 -6.43 1.37
N ASP A 251 13.43 -5.21 1.00
CA ASP A 251 14.36 -4.29 1.64
C ASP A 251 13.77 -2.87 1.79
N ASP A 252 12.47 -2.73 1.61
CA ASP A 252 11.78 -1.45 1.76
C ASP A 252 11.59 -1.02 3.23
N ILE A 253 11.56 0.28 3.45
CA ILE A 253 11.23 0.92 4.72
C ILE A 253 9.95 1.74 4.59
N VAL A 254 9.18 1.77 5.68
CA VAL A 254 7.97 2.58 5.81
C VAL A 254 8.00 3.43 7.08
N GLY A 255 7.32 4.57 7.04
CA GLY A 255 7.21 5.46 8.19
C GLY A 255 6.22 6.59 8.01
N PHE A 256 6.13 7.46 9.02
CA PHE A 256 5.26 8.62 9.01
C PHE A 256 6.02 9.89 9.40
N LYS A 257 6.05 10.85 8.48
CA LYS A 257 6.64 12.16 8.73
C LYS A 257 5.54 13.17 9.09
N LYS A 258 5.39 13.42 10.39
CA LYS A 258 4.44 14.40 10.92
C LYS A 258 4.82 15.83 10.60
N GLU A 259 6.09 16.18 10.82
CA GLU A 259 6.56 17.55 10.78
C GLU A 259 7.96 17.66 10.17
N PHE A 260 8.27 18.82 9.59
CA PHE A 260 9.58 19.10 9.00
C PHE A 260 9.90 20.60 9.11
N PRO A 261 11.19 21.01 9.23
CA PRO A 261 11.55 22.42 9.22
C PRO A 261 11.05 23.14 7.96
N ALA A 262 10.41 24.29 8.15
CA ALA A 262 9.94 25.10 7.04
C ALA A 262 11.14 25.64 6.22
N PRO A 263 11.12 25.55 4.88
CA PRO A 263 12.21 26.02 4.01
C PRO A 263 12.48 27.52 4.11
N GLU A 264 11.51 28.32 4.56
CA GLU A 264 11.65 29.75 4.83
C GLU A 264 12.62 30.04 5.99
N GLY A 265 12.96 29.03 6.79
CA GLY A 265 13.90 29.13 7.89
C GLY A 265 13.28 29.68 9.18
N HIS A 266 14.10 30.35 10.00
CA HIS A 266 13.69 31.00 11.26
C HIS A 266 13.13 30.07 12.36
N GLY A 267 13.31 28.75 12.22
CA GLY A 267 12.86 27.77 13.21
C GLY A 267 11.37 27.45 13.15
N PHE A 268 10.68 27.85 12.07
CA PHE A 268 9.32 27.39 11.81
C PHE A 268 9.30 25.91 11.44
N ILE A 269 8.23 25.22 11.84
CA ILE A 269 8.01 23.80 11.59
C ILE A 269 6.70 23.68 10.83
N ASP A 270 6.74 23.06 9.66
CA ASP A 270 5.57 22.76 8.84
C ASP A 270 4.98 21.41 9.23
N THR A 271 3.65 21.32 9.18
CA THR A 271 2.93 20.05 9.31
C THR A 271 2.91 19.35 7.95
N VAL A 272 3.64 18.23 7.87
CA VAL A 272 3.80 17.43 6.64
C VAL A 272 2.79 16.28 6.59
N ASN A 273 2.50 15.62 7.72
CA ASN A 273 1.52 14.53 7.82
C ASN A 273 1.51 13.56 6.62
N ILE A 274 2.65 12.97 6.30
CA ILE A 274 2.82 12.08 5.16
C ILE A 274 3.29 10.70 5.61
N ALA A 275 2.55 9.67 5.20
CA ALA A 275 3.01 8.29 5.27
C ALA A 275 3.92 8.04 4.07
N TYR A 276 5.06 7.37 4.24
CA TYR A 276 6.04 7.18 3.17
C TYR A 276 6.57 5.76 3.09
N ASN A 277 7.03 5.38 1.90
CA ASN A 277 7.84 4.20 1.63
C ASN A 277 9.07 4.57 0.78
N ALA A 278 10.16 3.85 0.99
CA ALA A 278 11.41 3.99 0.22
C ALA A 278 12.23 2.70 0.37
N ASP A 279 13.25 2.54 -0.46
CA ASP A 279 14.29 1.55 -0.27
C ASP A 279 15.10 1.85 1.02
N ASN A 280 15.64 0.84 1.71
CA ASN A 280 16.42 1.03 2.94
C ASN A 280 17.77 1.74 2.74
N ASP A 281 18.47 1.54 1.62
CA ASP A 281 19.86 1.92 1.42
C ASP A 281 20.19 2.45 0.03
N GLY A 282 19.24 2.49 -0.89
CA GLY A 282 19.37 2.95 -2.25
C GLY A 282 20.12 2.01 -3.19
N ASP A 283 20.25 0.72 -2.87
CA ASP A 283 20.95 -0.32 -3.65
C ASP A 283 22.30 0.13 -4.26
N PRO A 284 23.33 0.42 -3.45
CA PRO A 284 24.61 0.88 -3.98
C PRO A 284 25.41 -0.27 -4.63
N SER A 285 25.76 -0.10 -5.91
CA SER A 285 26.67 -1.02 -6.62
C SER A 285 28.13 -0.65 -6.39
N GLY A 286 28.87 -1.51 -5.67
CA GLY A 286 30.29 -1.28 -5.39
C GLY A 286 30.56 -0.04 -4.52
N GLY A 287 29.63 0.33 -3.65
CA GLY A 287 29.72 1.51 -2.79
C GLY A 287 29.47 2.83 -3.52
N LYS A 288 28.74 2.79 -4.64
CA LYS A 288 28.36 3.96 -5.42
C LYS A 288 26.93 3.84 -5.89
N TRP A 289 26.28 4.97 -6.05
CA TRP A 289 25.03 5.07 -6.78
C TRP A 289 25.25 4.87 -8.28
N ASP A 290 24.30 4.21 -8.92
CA ASP A 290 24.18 4.15 -10.37
C ASP A 290 22.73 4.45 -10.79
N GLU A 291 22.42 4.28 -12.07
CA GLU A 291 21.08 4.53 -12.62
C GLU A 291 19.99 3.60 -12.07
N LYS A 292 20.37 2.53 -11.37
CA LYS A 292 19.46 1.53 -10.80
C LYS A 292 19.20 1.73 -9.32
N SER A 293 19.87 2.69 -8.69
CA SER A 293 19.75 2.98 -7.26
C SER A 293 18.41 3.70 -6.95
N PRO A 294 17.48 3.10 -6.18
CA PRO A 294 16.24 3.73 -5.73
C PRO A 294 16.50 4.76 -4.62
N ARG A 295 16.84 5.98 -5.02
CA ARG A 295 17.31 7.04 -4.10
C ARG A 295 16.26 8.04 -3.64
N SER A 296 15.03 7.88 -4.09
CA SER A 296 13.91 8.76 -3.80
C SER A 296 13.02 8.16 -2.72
N VAL A 297 11.98 8.89 -2.34
CA VAL A 297 10.92 8.45 -1.43
C VAL A 297 9.58 8.80 -2.06
N VAL A 298 8.58 7.94 -1.87
CA VAL A 298 7.19 8.21 -2.28
C VAL A 298 6.30 8.10 -1.05
N GLY A 299 5.28 8.94 -0.96
CA GLY A 299 4.36 8.92 0.16
C GLY A 299 2.96 9.36 -0.20
N THR A 300 2.04 9.18 0.75
CA THR A 300 0.66 9.60 0.65
C THR A 300 0.26 10.52 1.79
N ARG A 301 -0.51 11.56 1.45
CA ARG A 301 -0.99 12.59 2.38
C ARG A 301 -2.46 12.87 2.13
N VAL A 302 -3.23 13.04 3.21
CA VAL A 302 -4.58 13.60 3.14
C VAL A 302 -4.49 15.12 2.99
N ILE A 303 -5.19 15.67 2.00
CA ILE A 303 -5.17 17.09 1.63
C ILE A 303 -6.42 17.77 2.17
N ARG A 304 -7.60 17.34 1.73
CA ARG A 304 -8.89 17.90 2.15
C ARG A 304 -9.77 16.82 2.75
N THR A 305 -10.49 17.19 3.80
CA THR A 305 -11.68 16.47 4.23
C THR A 305 -12.77 17.48 4.63
N PRO A 306 -14.05 17.06 4.75
CA PRO A 306 -15.12 17.97 5.11
C PRO A 306 -15.22 18.20 6.64
N SER A 307 -14.21 17.79 7.41
CA SER A 307 -14.17 18.00 8.86
C SER A 307 -12.86 18.62 9.31
N ASP A 308 -12.97 19.70 10.07
CA ASP A 308 -11.82 20.38 10.71
C ASP A 308 -11.24 19.57 11.88
N SER A 309 -11.93 18.49 12.31
CA SER A 309 -11.54 17.66 13.45
C SER A 309 -11.45 16.19 13.05
N LEU A 310 -10.35 15.82 12.41
CA LEU A 310 -10.06 14.44 12.05
C LEU A 310 -9.28 13.72 13.14
N ASN A 311 -9.59 12.45 13.33
CA ASN A 311 -8.64 11.53 13.92
C ASN A 311 -7.89 10.85 12.80
N TYR A 312 -6.57 10.96 12.83
CA TYR A 312 -5.69 10.22 11.96
C TYR A 312 -5.18 8.97 12.68
N SER A 313 -4.84 7.98 11.87
CA SER A 313 -4.08 6.81 12.28
C SER A 313 -3.07 6.47 11.19
N PHE A 314 -1.92 5.98 11.59
CA PHE A 314 -0.94 5.41 10.69
C PHE A 314 -0.57 4.04 11.22
N ASN A 315 -0.79 3.03 10.38
CA ASN A 315 -0.43 1.66 10.71
C ASN A 315 0.44 1.09 9.60
N TRP A 316 1.41 0.26 9.96
CA TRP A 316 2.17 -0.52 8.99
C TRP A 316 2.36 -1.95 9.45
N TRP A 317 2.55 -2.84 8.49
CA TRP A 317 2.85 -4.23 8.78
C TRP A 317 3.71 -4.84 7.70
N ARG A 318 4.45 -5.87 8.11
CA ARG A 318 5.06 -6.85 7.24
C ARG A 318 4.31 -8.17 7.36
N ILE A 319 3.89 -8.68 6.22
CA ILE A 319 3.22 -9.97 6.16
C ILE A 319 4.25 -11.09 5.97
N ASP A 320 3.95 -12.22 6.59
CA ASP A 320 4.55 -13.50 6.22
C ASP A 320 3.46 -14.42 5.69
N TYR A 321 3.40 -14.61 4.37
CA TYR A 321 2.34 -15.41 3.75
C TYR A 321 2.41 -16.89 4.17
N GLY A 322 3.60 -17.41 4.49
CA GLY A 322 3.80 -18.81 4.87
C GLY A 322 3.77 -19.08 6.37
N VAL A 323 4.23 -18.13 7.19
CA VAL A 323 4.46 -18.31 8.63
C VAL A 323 3.78 -17.19 9.43
N PRO A 324 2.48 -17.33 9.77
CA PRO A 324 1.73 -16.25 10.44
C PRO A 324 2.34 -15.73 11.74
N SER A 325 3.10 -16.54 12.46
CA SER A 325 3.79 -16.11 13.69
C SER A 325 4.94 -15.13 13.45
N GLN A 326 5.41 -14.99 12.21
CA GLN A 326 6.39 -13.97 11.85
C GLN A 326 5.71 -12.66 11.46
N ASP A 327 4.42 -12.66 11.11
CA ASP A 327 3.66 -11.45 10.81
C ASP A 327 3.82 -10.39 11.92
N PHE A 328 4.12 -9.16 11.52
CA PHE A 328 4.39 -8.10 12.48
C PHE A 328 3.87 -6.76 11.98
N GLY A 329 3.18 -6.07 12.87
CA GLY A 329 3.00 -4.62 12.84
C GLY A 329 3.05 -4.14 14.30
N PRO A 330 3.49 -2.91 14.58
CA PRO A 330 3.41 -2.35 15.92
C PRO A 330 1.97 -2.40 16.43
N ARG A 331 1.79 -2.67 17.72
CA ARG A 331 0.48 -2.73 18.37
C ARG A 331 0.59 -2.27 19.82
N LYS A 332 -0.37 -1.49 20.30
CA LYS A 332 -0.47 -1.15 21.72
C LYS A 332 -0.94 -2.33 22.58
N ILE A 333 -0.46 -2.42 23.83
CA ILE A 333 -0.74 -3.52 24.78
C ILE A 333 -2.22 -3.60 25.25
N GLY A 334 -3.05 -2.64 24.87
CA GLY A 334 -4.44 -2.53 25.28
C GLY A 334 -4.61 -1.93 26.68
N THR A 335 -5.74 -1.25 26.88
CA THR A 335 -6.13 -0.62 28.14
C THR A 335 -7.54 -1.09 28.55
N PRO A 336 -8.03 -0.80 29.77
CA PRO A 336 -9.41 -1.12 30.13
C PRO A 336 -10.46 -0.48 29.22
N ASP A 337 -10.20 0.73 28.71
CA ASP A 337 -11.11 1.48 27.84
C ASP A 337 -10.96 1.12 26.36
N ASP A 338 -9.79 0.58 25.98
CA ASP A 338 -9.48 0.12 24.63
C ASP A 338 -8.69 -1.20 24.70
N PRO A 339 -9.38 -2.33 24.94
CA PRO A 339 -8.72 -3.61 25.15
C PRO A 339 -7.99 -4.10 23.90
N PHE A 340 -6.87 -4.81 24.11
CA PHE A 340 -6.10 -5.37 23.00
C PHE A 340 -6.96 -6.30 22.13
N ARG A 341 -7.00 -6.01 20.82
CA ARG A 341 -7.69 -6.82 19.83
C ARG A 341 -6.75 -7.79 19.13
N LYS A 342 -6.93 -9.09 19.38
CA LYS A 342 -6.26 -10.13 18.59
C LYS A 342 -6.90 -10.25 17.19
N MET A 343 -6.10 -10.14 16.13
CA MET A 343 -6.56 -10.19 14.72
C MET A 343 -6.33 -11.58 14.08
N GLY A 344 -6.58 -12.64 14.85
CA GLY A 344 -6.32 -14.02 14.42
C GLY A 344 -4.89 -14.47 14.75
N GLU A 345 -4.24 -15.14 13.81
CA GLU A 345 -2.87 -15.66 13.97
C GLU A 345 -1.80 -14.62 13.64
N ARG A 346 -2.19 -13.53 12.99
CA ARG A 346 -1.35 -12.42 12.54
C ARG A 346 -1.42 -11.26 13.51
N LEU A 347 -0.30 -10.55 13.68
CA LEU A 347 -0.22 -9.43 14.61
C LEU A 347 -0.53 -8.09 13.91
N GLY A 348 0.00 -7.92 12.69
CA GLY A 348 -0.11 -6.70 11.89
C GLY A 348 -1.21 -6.78 10.84
N THR A 349 -1.24 -7.80 9.98
CA THR A 349 -2.17 -7.82 8.83
C THR A 349 -3.64 -7.96 9.26
N PRO A 350 -4.52 -6.99 8.92
CA PRO A 350 -5.94 -7.07 9.23
C PRO A 350 -6.71 -7.90 8.18
N VAL A 351 -7.08 -9.13 8.55
CA VAL A 351 -7.93 -10.01 7.72
C VAL A 351 -9.42 -9.83 8.05
N GLY A 352 -10.28 -9.69 7.03
CA GLY A 352 -11.72 -9.50 7.18
C GLY A 352 -12.13 -8.10 7.64
N ASP A 353 -13.36 -7.71 7.29
CA ASP A 353 -13.93 -6.38 7.56
C ASP A 353 -13.78 -5.92 9.00
N LYS A 354 -13.98 -6.82 9.97
CA LYS A 354 -13.95 -6.44 11.38
C LYS A 354 -12.56 -6.01 11.84
N ASN A 355 -11.50 -6.61 11.28
CA ASN A 355 -10.13 -6.24 11.62
C ASN A 355 -9.68 -5.05 10.77
N LYS A 356 -10.03 -5.01 9.49
CA LYS A 356 -9.79 -3.84 8.61
C LYS A 356 -10.44 -2.58 9.22
N TYR A 357 -11.70 -2.67 9.63
CA TYR A 357 -12.42 -1.58 10.30
C TYR A 357 -11.75 -1.19 11.61
N TYR A 358 -11.35 -2.17 12.42
CA TYR A 358 -10.62 -1.89 13.66
C TYR A 358 -9.37 -1.04 13.39
N VAL A 359 -8.52 -1.43 12.42
CA VAL A 359 -7.31 -0.67 12.09
C VAL A 359 -7.68 0.73 11.58
N LEU A 360 -8.65 0.85 10.66
CA LEU A 360 -9.14 2.15 10.15
C LEU A 360 -9.54 3.14 11.26
N ARG A 361 -10.22 2.66 12.31
CA ARG A 361 -10.75 3.52 13.39
C ARG A 361 -9.83 3.68 14.60
N HIS A 362 -8.82 2.83 14.73
CA HIS A 362 -8.00 2.74 15.94
C HIS A 362 -6.92 3.82 15.89
N LYS A 363 -6.96 4.78 16.83
CA LYS A 363 -6.09 5.99 16.85
C LYS A 363 -4.65 5.66 17.26
N GLU A 364 -4.06 4.71 16.56
CA GLU A 364 -2.68 4.26 16.70
C GLU A 364 -1.82 4.93 15.62
N PHE A 365 -0.63 5.32 16.02
CA PHE A 365 0.40 5.87 15.14
C PHE A 365 1.63 5.01 15.34
N ASP A 366 1.87 4.11 14.39
CA ASP A 366 3.01 3.21 14.46
C ASP A 366 4.31 4.00 14.34
N TYR A 367 5.33 3.58 15.10
CA TYR A 367 6.69 4.09 14.92
C TYR A 367 7.23 3.60 13.56
N ASP A 368 8.16 4.35 12.95
CA ASP A 368 8.75 3.98 11.66
C ASP A 368 9.44 2.61 11.72
N LEU A 369 9.44 1.85 10.62
CA LEU A 369 9.95 0.47 10.56
C LEU A 369 11.38 0.33 11.10
N LEU A 370 12.24 1.31 10.83
CA LEU A 370 13.62 1.37 11.32
C LEU A 370 13.72 1.29 12.85
N PHE A 371 12.66 1.62 13.59
CA PHE A 371 12.62 1.63 15.05
C PHE A 371 12.08 0.33 15.66
N THR A 372 11.88 -0.73 14.85
CA THR A 372 11.29 -2.00 15.31
C THR A 372 12.06 -2.68 16.43
N ALA A 373 13.39 -2.57 16.47
CA ALA A 373 14.22 -3.18 17.51
C ALA A 373 14.35 -2.34 18.80
N VAL A 374 13.87 -1.09 18.80
CA VAL A 374 13.83 -0.25 19.98
C VAL A 374 12.67 -0.69 20.89
N ASP A 375 12.89 -0.74 22.20
CA ASP A 375 11.84 -1.08 23.17
C ASP A 375 10.91 0.12 23.41
N HIS A 376 9.70 0.06 22.84
CA HIS A 376 8.65 1.08 22.97
C HIS A 376 7.59 0.71 24.03
N THR A 377 7.88 -0.24 24.93
CA THR A 377 6.90 -0.66 25.96
C THR A 377 6.52 0.48 26.92
N THR A 378 7.40 1.46 27.12
CA THR A 378 7.10 2.67 27.90
C THR A 378 6.07 3.57 27.23
N ASP A 379 5.96 3.50 25.90
CA ASP A 379 4.99 4.25 25.08
C ASP A 379 3.68 3.46 24.89
N GLY A 380 3.58 2.28 25.53
CA GLY A 380 2.40 1.44 25.54
C GLY A 380 2.33 0.41 24.42
N TYR A 381 3.41 0.22 23.65
CA TYR A 381 3.48 -0.83 22.63
C TYR A 381 3.78 -2.21 23.23
N LEU A 382 3.47 -3.26 22.49
CA LEU A 382 3.99 -4.60 22.72
C LEU A 382 5.53 -4.59 22.61
N PRO A 383 6.22 -5.53 23.30
CA PRO A 383 7.67 -5.63 23.18
C PRO A 383 8.11 -5.96 21.74
N PRO A 384 9.35 -5.60 21.36
CA PRO A 384 9.90 -5.95 20.06
C PRO A 384 9.77 -7.44 19.73
N PRO A 385 9.51 -7.80 18.46
CA PRO A 385 9.42 -9.20 18.05
C PRO A 385 10.79 -9.90 18.12
N PRO A 386 10.84 -11.25 18.13
CA PRO A 386 12.11 -11.98 18.22
C PRO A 386 13.15 -11.65 17.14
N ASN A 387 12.71 -11.22 15.94
CA ASN A 387 13.57 -10.87 14.80
C ASN A 387 13.57 -9.36 14.51
N ALA A 388 13.36 -8.53 15.54
CA ALA A 388 13.21 -7.10 15.38
C ALA A 388 14.42 -6.40 14.73
N ASP A 389 15.62 -6.94 14.96
CA ASP A 389 16.88 -6.50 14.36
C ASP A 389 16.93 -6.72 12.84
N ILE A 390 16.33 -7.81 12.38
CA ILE A 390 16.18 -8.08 10.95
C ILE A 390 15.08 -7.17 10.39
N TYR A 391 13.94 -7.06 11.08
CA TYR A 391 12.80 -6.26 10.62
C TYR A 391 13.14 -4.78 10.48
N SER A 392 13.98 -4.23 11.36
CA SER A 392 14.41 -2.84 11.29
C SER A 392 15.32 -2.54 10.09
N SER A 393 15.76 -3.56 9.34
CA SER A 393 16.67 -3.38 8.21
C SER A 393 15.95 -3.23 6.87
N GLY A 394 14.62 -3.28 6.84
CA GLY A 394 13.81 -3.21 5.61
C GLY A 394 13.19 -4.56 5.25
N PHE A 395 11.94 -4.52 4.77
CA PHE A 395 11.11 -5.66 4.39
C PHE A 395 10.08 -5.24 3.34
N ASP A 396 9.53 -6.23 2.64
CA ASP A 396 8.28 -6.09 1.90
C ASP A 396 7.17 -5.67 2.89
N THR A 397 6.75 -4.41 2.83
CA THR A 397 5.95 -3.76 3.87
C THR A 397 4.86 -2.88 3.29
N ARG A 398 3.78 -2.77 4.06
CA ARG A 398 2.58 -2.02 3.67
C ARG A 398 2.22 -1.08 4.78
N TYR A 399 1.57 0.02 4.41
CA TYR A 399 0.99 0.92 5.37
C TYR A 399 -0.47 1.26 5.03
N LEU A 400 -1.18 1.76 6.04
CA LEU A 400 -2.51 2.29 5.95
C LEU A 400 -2.55 3.66 6.64
N LEU A 401 -2.76 4.72 5.86
CA LEU A 401 -3.03 6.05 6.39
C LEU A 401 -4.55 6.23 6.50
N SER A 402 -5.07 6.27 7.73
CA SER A 402 -6.51 6.32 7.99
C SER A 402 -6.97 7.65 8.59
N PHE A 403 -8.22 8.03 8.31
CA PHE A 403 -8.83 9.25 8.84
C PHE A 403 -10.36 9.18 8.96
N GLY A 404 -10.91 9.87 9.96
CA GLY A 404 -12.35 9.95 10.26
C GLY A 404 -12.64 10.27 11.74
N PRO A 405 -13.85 10.02 12.26
CA PRO A 405 -15.01 9.46 11.59
C PRO A 405 -15.86 10.51 10.84
N PHE A 406 -16.62 10.05 9.85
CA PHE A 406 -17.71 10.79 9.22
C PHE A 406 -19.05 10.06 9.41
N ASN A 407 -20.15 10.73 9.06
CA ASN A 407 -21.45 10.09 8.85
C ASN A 407 -21.93 10.45 7.46
N ILE A 408 -22.43 9.48 6.69
CA ILE A 408 -22.91 9.71 5.33
C ILE A 408 -24.35 9.21 5.23
N ASN A 409 -25.30 10.14 5.11
CA ASN A 409 -26.71 9.82 4.90
C ASN A 409 -26.97 9.32 3.47
N PRO A 410 -28.05 8.57 3.22
CA PRO A 410 -28.45 8.20 1.86
C PRO A 410 -28.55 9.43 0.93
N GLY A 411 -27.86 9.38 -0.20
CA GLY A 411 -27.73 10.45 -1.19
C GLY A 411 -26.72 11.55 -0.83
N GLU A 412 -26.13 11.51 0.36
CA GLU A 412 -25.09 12.46 0.76
C GLU A 412 -23.76 12.12 0.09
N LYS A 413 -22.99 13.17 -0.20
CA LYS A 413 -21.70 13.11 -0.87
C LYS A 413 -20.63 13.70 0.05
N LEU A 414 -19.61 12.91 0.32
CA LEU A 414 -18.46 13.30 1.13
C LEU A 414 -17.29 13.63 0.20
N PRO A 415 -16.84 14.91 0.12
CA PRO A 415 -15.63 15.26 -0.62
C PRO A 415 -14.39 14.89 0.19
N VAL A 416 -13.41 14.25 -0.44
CA VAL A 416 -12.15 13.83 0.17
C VAL A 416 -11.03 13.98 -0.84
N THR A 417 -9.90 14.57 -0.45
CA THR A 417 -8.75 14.71 -1.34
C THR A 417 -7.50 14.15 -0.68
N PHE A 418 -6.71 13.37 -1.41
CA PHE A 418 -5.38 12.93 -0.99
C PHE A 418 -4.37 13.09 -2.12
N ALA A 419 -3.09 12.99 -1.80
CA ALA A 419 -1.99 13.11 -2.75
C ALA A 419 -1.08 11.88 -2.70
N VAL A 420 -0.55 11.47 -3.85
CA VAL A 420 0.68 10.68 -3.97
C VAL A 420 1.81 11.66 -4.27
N VAL A 421 2.88 11.64 -3.47
CA VAL A 421 3.93 12.67 -3.48
C VAL A 421 5.30 11.99 -3.56
N GLY A 422 6.14 12.47 -4.48
CA GLY A 422 7.52 12.07 -4.62
C GLY A 422 8.47 13.06 -3.92
N GLY A 423 9.60 12.56 -3.44
CA GLY A 423 10.72 13.36 -2.97
C GLY A 423 12.04 12.79 -3.48
N GLU A 424 12.80 13.59 -4.23
CA GLU A 424 14.11 13.18 -4.71
C GLU A 424 15.19 13.31 -3.63
N LYS A 425 16.31 12.59 -3.84
CA LYS A 425 17.52 12.66 -3.00
C LYS A 425 17.26 12.27 -1.54
N PHE A 426 16.35 11.35 -1.29
CA PHE A 426 16.16 10.79 0.04
C PHE A 426 17.46 10.18 0.60
N HIS A 427 18.14 9.39 -0.24
CA HIS A 427 19.45 8.80 0.07
C HIS A 427 20.62 9.70 -0.35
N GLN A 428 21.42 10.10 0.64
CA GLN A 428 22.51 11.08 0.49
C GLN A 428 23.88 10.43 0.22
N ASN A 429 24.22 9.32 0.89
CA ASN A 429 25.52 8.65 0.76
C ASN A 429 25.38 7.11 0.72
N PRO A 430 26.05 6.42 -0.23
CA PRO A 430 25.97 4.96 -0.43
C PRO A 430 26.47 4.08 0.70
N ASP A 431 27.15 4.66 1.69
CA ASP A 431 27.66 3.93 2.83
C ASP A 431 26.86 4.17 4.12
N ASP A 432 25.81 5.00 4.09
CA ASP A 432 25.13 5.41 5.32
C ASP A 432 24.43 4.27 6.04
N PHE A 433 23.78 3.37 5.30
CA PHE A 433 23.10 2.21 5.86
C PHE A 433 24.06 1.14 6.40
N LYS A 434 25.32 1.11 5.96
CA LYS A 434 26.34 0.19 6.54
C LYS A 434 26.59 0.45 8.03
N SER A 435 26.23 1.63 8.50
CA SER A 435 26.26 2.02 9.91
C SER A 435 24.92 1.86 10.63
N HIS A 436 23.92 1.23 10.00
CA HIS A 436 22.63 0.94 10.62
C HIS A 436 22.84 0.09 11.88
N ASP A 437 22.37 0.63 13.00
CA ASP A 437 22.31 -0.05 14.27
C ASP A 437 20.82 -0.17 14.64
N PRO A 438 20.23 -1.37 14.62
CA PRO A 438 18.83 -1.59 14.98
C PRO A 438 18.43 -1.00 16.34
N LEU A 439 19.35 -0.93 17.30
CA LEU A 439 19.08 -0.38 18.63
C LEU A 439 19.28 1.14 18.70
N ASN A 440 19.92 1.74 17.69
CA ASN A 440 20.19 3.18 17.58
C ASN A 440 19.84 3.71 16.18
N PRO A 441 18.59 3.51 15.69
CA PRO A 441 18.21 3.79 14.29
C PRO A 441 18.34 5.27 13.92
N ASN A 442 18.27 6.18 14.91
CA ASN A 442 18.48 7.61 14.74
C ASN A 442 19.82 7.97 14.06
N ILE A 443 20.86 7.12 14.17
CA ILE A 443 22.16 7.37 13.53
C ILE A 443 22.01 7.35 12.00
N PHE A 444 21.23 6.42 11.47
CA PHE A 444 20.93 6.34 10.04
C PHE A 444 19.79 7.30 9.66
N TYR A 445 18.69 7.28 10.43
CA TYR A 445 17.49 8.08 10.13
C TYR A 445 17.78 9.57 9.94
N ASN A 446 18.67 10.15 10.76
CA ASN A 446 19.03 11.57 10.66
C ASN A 446 19.91 11.93 9.45
N LYS A 447 20.35 10.93 8.68
CA LYS A 447 21.09 11.13 7.42
C LYS A 447 20.17 11.09 6.19
N LEU A 448 18.95 10.61 6.35
CA LEU A 448 17.91 10.65 5.32
C LEU A 448 17.43 12.09 5.12
N ASP A 449 17.22 12.48 3.86
CA ASP A 449 16.79 13.84 3.51
C ASP A 449 15.32 13.86 3.08
N PHE A 450 14.46 14.32 3.99
CA PHE A 450 13.02 14.48 3.74
C PHE A 450 12.66 15.83 3.11
N SER A 451 13.63 16.70 2.78
CA SER A 451 13.34 18.08 2.38
C SER A 451 12.50 18.18 1.11
N SER A 452 12.82 17.40 0.07
CA SER A 452 12.04 17.36 -1.17
C SER A 452 10.64 16.83 -0.93
N LEU A 453 10.49 15.70 -0.22
CA LEU A 453 9.17 15.13 0.11
C LEU A 453 8.31 16.12 0.90
N ALA A 454 8.88 16.78 1.91
CA ALA A 454 8.18 17.75 2.73
C ALA A 454 7.73 18.99 1.94
N ALA A 455 8.60 19.51 1.07
CA ALA A 455 8.27 20.63 0.19
C ALA A 455 7.15 20.27 -0.79
N ASN A 456 7.22 19.11 -1.43
CA ASN A 456 6.23 18.65 -2.41
C ASN A 456 4.89 18.32 -1.73
N SER A 457 4.92 17.77 -0.52
CA SER A 457 3.75 17.54 0.32
C SER A 457 3.03 18.83 0.68
N ARG A 458 3.77 19.91 0.95
CA ARG A 458 3.22 21.24 1.22
C ARG A 458 2.62 21.86 -0.03
N TRP A 459 3.31 21.78 -1.17
CA TRP A 459 2.79 22.27 -2.45
C TRP A 459 1.53 21.54 -2.89
N ALA A 460 1.40 20.24 -2.63
CA ALA A 460 0.18 19.48 -2.90
C ALA A 460 -1.05 20.09 -2.20
N SER A 461 -0.88 20.59 -0.97
CA SER A 461 -1.94 21.33 -0.26
C SER A 461 -2.19 22.70 -0.90
N TRP A 462 -1.13 23.49 -1.14
CA TRP A 462 -1.27 24.86 -1.65
C TRP A 462 -1.82 24.95 -3.08
N VAL A 463 -1.47 24.00 -3.95
CA VAL A 463 -2.00 23.93 -5.31
C VAL A 463 -3.48 23.59 -5.29
N TYR A 464 -3.91 22.78 -4.32
CA TYR A 464 -5.32 22.49 -4.12
C TYR A 464 -6.08 23.73 -3.60
N ASP A 465 -5.52 24.43 -2.60
CA ASP A 465 -6.11 25.59 -1.90
C ASP A 465 -5.82 26.95 -2.57
N ASN A 466 -5.62 26.99 -3.90
CA ASN A 466 -5.03 28.17 -4.57
C ASN A 466 -5.84 29.48 -4.37
N PRO A 467 -5.22 30.59 -3.94
CA PRO A 467 -5.91 31.87 -3.70
C PRO A 467 -6.69 32.40 -4.91
N GLY A 468 -8.01 32.54 -4.74
CA GLY A 468 -8.94 33.10 -5.73
C GLY A 468 -9.91 32.06 -6.32
N VAL A 469 -9.68 30.78 -6.04
CA VAL A 469 -10.63 29.68 -6.26
C VAL A 469 -10.77 28.96 -4.93
N ASP A 470 -11.91 29.16 -4.27
CA ASP A 470 -12.29 28.44 -3.07
C ASP A 470 -12.71 27.01 -3.46
N THR A 471 -11.73 26.12 -3.59
CA THR A 471 -11.92 24.73 -4.06
C THR A 471 -12.61 23.88 -3.00
N ASP A 472 -12.42 24.20 -1.73
CA ASP A 472 -12.96 23.49 -0.56
C ASP A 472 -14.22 24.11 0.04
N GLY A 473 -14.56 25.34 -0.34
CA GLY A 473 -15.82 26.01 -0.03
C GLY A 473 -15.84 26.69 1.34
N ASP A 474 -14.68 27.00 1.91
CA ASP A 474 -14.52 27.51 3.28
C ASP A 474 -14.35 29.05 3.37
N ASP A 475 -14.40 29.75 2.22
CA ASP A 475 -14.22 31.20 2.11
C ASP A 475 -12.91 31.73 2.78
N TYR A 476 -11.74 31.29 2.28
CA TYR A 476 -10.36 31.81 2.51
C TYR A 476 -9.73 31.73 3.92
#